data_AF-A0A850HAT5-F1
#
_entry.id   AF-A0A850HAT5-F1
#
_cell.length_a   1.000
_cell.length_b   1.000
_cell.length_c   1.000
_cell.angle_alpha   90.00
_cell.angle_beta   90.00
_cell.angle_gamma   90.00
#
_symmetry.space_group_name_H-M   'P 1'
#
loop_
_entity.id
_entity.type
_entity.pdbx_description
1 polymer ?
#
loop_
_entity_poly.entity_id
_entity_poly.type
_entity_poly.pdbx_seq_one_letter_code
_entity_poly.pdbx_strand_id
1 'polypeptide(L)'
;MSVIGTTNQTNTTVNFTSNEMLTVAASQGQARIEGVDGSLDNLTVTLADAMLSFTEFEFNLFDSLDNTTSVTITLSDGTMQTFDLSRNGQNFFGIRATDGDTLTSVSFATNGTGVGDVRQVRIGGISEMTAAVPEPATWALLLLGFGFVGGMMRKTKPAHVRVRYA
;
A
#
# COMPACT_ATOMS: atom_id res chain seq x y z
N MET A 1 9.45 14.50 0.67
CA MET A 1 10.55 14.09 1.59
C MET A 1 10.00 13.05 2.57
N SER A 2 10.73 12.64 3.62
CA SER A 2 10.28 11.55 4.52
C SER A 2 10.57 11.79 6.01
N VAL A 3 9.68 11.32 6.87
CA VAL A 3 9.91 11.13 8.32
C VAL A 3 9.56 9.70 8.71
N ILE A 4 10.13 9.22 9.81
CA ILE A 4 10.02 7.82 10.24
C ILE A 4 9.42 7.77 11.64
N GLY A 5 8.53 6.80 11.87
CA GLY A 5 8.02 6.45 13.17
C GLY A 5 8.17 4.95 13.46
N THR A 6 7.92 4.55 14.70
CA THR A 6 7.89 3.15 15.11
C THR A 6 6.60 2.84 15.85
N THR A 7 5.99 1.69 15.60
CA THR A 7 4.82 1.24 16.36
C THR A 7 5.22 0.87 17.79
N ASN A 8 4.31 1.10 18.74
CA ASN A 8 4.59 0.86 20.16
C ASN A 8 4.43 -0.61 20.60
N GLN A 9 3.78 -1.46 19.79
CA GLN A 9 3.54 -2.87 20.13
C GLN A 9 4.50 -3.82 19.42
N THR A 10 4.75 -3.60 18.13
CA THR A 10 5.58 -4.49 17.30
C THR A 10 6.96 -3.93 17.01
N ASN A 11 7.23 -2.67 17.39
CA ASN A 11 8.46 -1.93 17.04
C ASN A 11 8.72 -1.91 15.52
N THR A 12 7.65 -1.99 14.72
CA THR A 12 7.73 -1.96 13.26
C THR A 12 7.97 -0.53 12.81
N THR A 13 8.92 -0.35 11.89
CA THR A 13 9.25 0.95 11.32
C THR A 13 8.21 1.35 10.27
N VAL A 14 7.71 2.58 10.39
CA VAL A 14 6.70 3.18 9.54
C VAL A 14 7.31 4.39 8.84
N ASN A 15 7.20 4.44 7.52
CA ASN A 15 7.66 5.54 6.70
C ASN A 15 6.48 6.44 6.34
N PHE A 16 6.68 7.74 6.52
CA PHE A 16 5.76 8.78 6.08
C PHE A 16 6.46 9.59 5.00
N THR A 17 5.88 9.66 3.81
CA THR A 17 6.44 10.38 2.67
C THR A 17 5.44 11.37 2.10
N SER A 18 5.93 12.48 1.57
CA SER A 18 5.11 13.55 0.99
C SER A 18 5.85 14.21 -0.19
N ASN A 19 5.15 15.02 -0.98
CA ASN A 19 5.75 15.85 -2.03
C ASN A 19 6.60 17.01 -1.45
N GLU A 20 6.41 17.34 -0.17
CA GLU A 20 7.05 18.46 0.51
C GLU A 20 7.95 18.01 1.69
N MET A 21 8.47 19.00 2.43
CA MET A 21 9.35 18.77 3.57
C MET A 21 8.53 18.51 4.81
N LEU A 22 8.72 17.33 5.39
CA LEU A 22 8.02 16.92 6.59
C LEU A 22 8.86 17.21 7.84
N THR A 23 8.19 17.58 8.92
CA THR A 23 8.75 17.61 10.26
C THR A 23 7.84 16.87 11.23
N VAL A 24 8.42 16.43 12.34
CA VAL A 24 7.70 15.81 13.44
C VAL A 24 7.69 16.78 14.60
N ALA A 25 6.51 17.27 14.95
CA ALA A 25 6.38 18.14 16.10
C ALA A 25 5.98 17.36 17.35
N ALA A 26 6.71 17.61 18.43
CA ALA A 26 6.38 17.10 19.74
C ALA A 26 5.05 17.71 20.22
N SER A 27 4.24 16.89 20.89
CA SER A 27 2.96 17.28 21.49
C SER A 27 2.87 16.68 22.89
N GLN A 28 1.93 17.16 23.72
CA GLN A 28 1.64 16.63 25.06
C GLN A 28 0.97 15.23 25.03
N GLY A 29 1.16 14.48 23.94
CA GLY A 29 0.51 13.21 23.61
C GLY A 29 1.25 12.49 22.49
N GLN A 30 0.55 12.08 21.43
CA GLN A 30 1.18 11.48 20.26
C GLN A 30 1.83 12.57 19.37
N ALA A 31 2.99 12.24 18.79
CA ALA A 31 3.65 13.13 17.84
C ALA A 31 2.74 13.41 16.63
N ARG A 32 2.89 14.60 16.04
CA ARG A 32 2.17 15.01 14.83
C ARG A 32 3.15 15.16 13.67
N ILE A 33 2.65 14.92 12.46
CA ILE A 33 3.39 15.09 11.22
C ILE A 33 2.83 16.33 10.53
N GLU A 34 3.70 17.29 10.23
CA GLU A 34 3.33 18.56 9.61
C GLU A 34 4.30 18.89 8.48
N GLY A 35 3.84 19.61 7.47
CA GLY A 35 4.73 20.25 6.50
C GLY A 35 5.49 21.38 7.17
N VAL A 36 6.74 21.59 6.78
CA VAL A 36 7.58 22.63 7.39
C VAL A 36 7.02 24.04 7.17
N ASP A 37 6.24 24.24 6.11
CA ASP A 37 5.57 25.52 5.83
C ASP A 37 4.21 25.67 6.53
N GLY A 38 3.77 24.64 7.27
CA GLY A 38 2.52 24.64 8.04
C GLY A 38 1.29 24.21 7.24
N SER A 39 1.47 23.70 6.02
CA SER A 39 0.42 23.00 5.28
C SER A 39 0.87 21.58 4.94
N LEU A 40 -0.07 20.68 4.69
CA LEU A 40 0.19 19.32 4.26
C LEU A 40 -0.92 18.87 3.31
N ASP A 41 -0.61 18.84 2.02
CA ASP A 41 -1.60 18.50 1.00
C ASP A 41 -1.62 17.02 0.63
N ASN A 42 -0.57 16.28 0.96
CA ASN A 42 -0.48 14.86 0.73
C ASN A 42 0.41 14.14 1.75
N LEU A 43 0.09 12.87 1.99
CA LEU A 43 0.96 11.96 2.74
C LEU A 43 0.75 10.54 2.25
N THR A 44 1.83 9.78 2.17
CA THR A 44 1.81 8.34 1.95
C THR A 44 2.45 7.67 3.15
N VAL A 45 1.78 6.64 3.66
CA VAL A 45 2.21 5.84 4.82
C VAL A 45 2.47 4.43 4.36
N THR A 46 3.66 3.91 4.66
CA THR A 46 4.07 2.53 4.37
C THR A 46 4.81 1.93 5.54
N LEU A 47 4.88 0.59 5.60
CA LEU A 47 5.85 -0.10 6.45
C LEU A 47 7.21 -0.08 5.76
N ALA A 48 8.30 0.03 6.53
CA ALA A 48 9.64 0.05 5.95
C ALA A 48 10.08 -1.32 5.39
N ASP A 49 9.56 -2.40 5.97
CA ASP A 49 9.73 -3.75 5.43
C ASP A 49 8.63 -4.03 4.40
N ALA A 50 9.04 -4.20 3.15
CA ALA A 50 8.13 -4.46 2.03
C ALA A 50 7.45 -5.84 2.10
N MET A 51 7.91 -6.74 2.98
CA MET A 51 7.28 -8.04 3.23
C MET A 51 6.19 -7.97 4.31
N LEU A 52 6.00 -6.83 4.96
CA LEU A 52 4.94 -6.63 5.94
C LEU A 52 3.73 -5.93 5.32
N SER A 53 2.58 -6.30 5.85
CA SER A 53 1.29 -5.63 5.58
C SER A 53 0.59 -5.33 6.89
N PHE A 54 -0.49 -4.57 6.82
CA PHE A 54 -1.38 -4.26 7.94
C PHE A 54 -2.84 -4.36 7.49
N THR A 55 -3.77 -4.51 8.42
CA THR A 55 -5.21 -4.62 8.10
C THR A 55 -6.01 -3.44 8.61
N GLU A 56 -5.43 -2.61 9.48
CA GLU A 56 -6.11 -1.46 10.05
C GLU A 56 -5.19 -0.23 10.02
N PHE A 57 -5.77 0.91 9.67
CA PHE A 57 -5.10 2.19 9.74
C PHE A 57 -6.07 3.28 10.22
N GLU A 58 -5.65 4.04 11.21
CA GLU A 58 -6.41 5.19 11.71
C GLU A 58 -5.52 6.42 11.72
N PHE A 59 -6.12 7.57 11.41
CA PHE A 59 -5.46 8.86 11.53
C PHE A 59 -6.51 9.98 11.65
N ASN A 60 -6.02 11.16 12.00
CA ASN A 60 -6.83 12.35 12.10
C ASN A 60 -6.16 13.49 11.31
N LEU A 61 -6.90 14.10 10.39
CA LEU A 61 -6.46 15.29 9.67
C LEU A 61 -6.94 16.55 10.37
N PHE A 62 -5.99 17.37 10.79
CA PHE A 62 -6.29 18.64 11.47
C PHE A 62 -6.23 19.80 10.48
N ASP A 63 -7.39 20.30 10.07
CA ASP A 63 -7.49 21.50 9.22
C ASP A 63 -7.81 22.73 10.09
N SER A 64 -6.81 23.57 10.36
CA SER A 64 -7.03 24.86 11.03
C SER A 64 -7.21 26.04 10.07
N LEU A 65 -6.99 25.82 8.76
CA LEU A 65 -7.04 26.88 7.76
C LEU A 65 -8.42 26.99 7.08
N ASP A 66 -9.28 25.97 7.26
CA ASP A 66 -10.66 25.90 6.78
C ASP A 66 -10.80 26.12 5.27
N ASN A 67 -9.74 25.88 4.50
CA ASN A 67 -9.68 26.10 3.05
C ASN A 67 -9.54 24.80 2.25
N THR A 68 -9.37 23.67 2.93
CA THR A 68 -9.52 22.33 2.37
C THR A 68 -10.92 21.82 2.70
N THR A 69 -11.67 21.42 1.67
CA THR A 69 -13.05 20.94 1.83
C THR A 69 -13.17 19.43 1.73
N SER A 70 -12.19 18.76 1.10
CA SER A 70 -12.23 17.32 0.92
C SER A 70 -10.83 16.70 0.90
N VAL A 71 -10.81 15.41 1.21
CA VAL A 71 -9.63 14.55 1.12
C VAL A 71 -9.96 13.30 0.32
N THR A 72 -9.03 12.89 -0.55
CA THR A 72 -9.08 11.60 -1.24
C THR A 72 -8.07 10.66 -0.61
N ILE A 73 -8.55 9.55 -0.06
CA ILE A 73 -7.72 8.46 0.47
C ILE A 73 -7.52 7.43 -0.64
N THR A 74 -6.29 6.96 -0.81
CA THR A 74 -5.92 5.91 -1.76
C THR A 74 -5.28 4.75 -1.02
N LEU A 75 -5.76 3.53 -1.29
CA LEU A 75 -5.24 2.29 -0.72
C LEU A 75 -4.19 1.66 -1.64
N SER A 76 -3.47 0.66 -1.15
CA SER A 76 -2.38 -0.02 -1.89
C SER A 76 -2.82 -0.74 -3.16
N ASP A 77 -4.09 -1.08 -3.31
CA ASP A 77 -4.68 -1.68 -4.52
C ASP A 77 -5.10 -0.62 -5.56
N GLY A 78 -4.93 0.67 -5.24
CA GLY A 78 -5.35 1.80 -6.07
C GLY A 78 -6.81 2.24 -5.86
N THR A 79 -7.55 1.60 -4.95
CA THR A 79 -8.90 2.05 -4.58
C THR A 79 -8.84 3.45 -3.99
N MET A 80 -9.69 4.34 -4.51
CA MET A 80 -9.78 5.73 -4.07
C MET A 80 -11.15 6.04 -3.51
N GLN A 81 -11.18 6.77 -2.39
CA GLN A 81 -12.42 7.29 -1.81
C GLN A 81 -12.23 8.74 -1.35
N THR A 82 -13.16 9.60 -1.74
CA THR A 82 -13.17 11.01 -1.34
C THR A 82 -14.16 11.25 -0.21
N PHE A 83 -13.74 12.01 0.78
CA PHE A 83 -14.53 12.41 1.94
C PHE A 83 -14.50 13.93 2.10
N ASP A 84 -15.61 14.50 2.56
CA ASP A 84 -15.64 15.90 2.97
C ASP A 84 -14.91 16.06 4.31
N LEU A 85 -14.17 17.15 4.48
CA LEU A 85 -13.58 17.54 5.76
C LEU A 85 -14.52 18.49 6.51
N SER A 86 -14.67 18.27 7.81
CA SER A 86 -15.34 19.18 8.71
C SER A 86 -14.45 20.36 9.11
N ARG A 87 -15.06 21.55 9.16
CA ARG A 87 -14.45 22.84 9.54
C ARG A 87 -14.23 23.02 11.05
N ASN A 88 -14.31 21.94 11.82
CA ASN A 88 -13.97 21.95 13.24
C ASN A 88 -12.49 21.56 13.47
N GLY A 89 -11.75 21.36 12.37
CA GLY A 89 -10.35 20.97 12.37
C GLY A 89 -10.06 19.58 12.90
N GLN A 90 -11.03 18.67 13.04
CA GLN A 90 -10.76 17.30 13.48
C GLN A 90 -11.50 16.32 12.57
N ASN A 91 -10.76 15.51 11.83
CA ASN A 91 -11.29 14.62 10.81
C ASN A 91 -10.68 13.23 10.95
N PHE A 92 -11.39 12.34 11.65
CA PHE A 92 -10.94 10.98 11.90
C PHE A 92 -11.30 10.05 10.77
N PHE A 93 -10.31 9.28 10.31
CA PHE A 93 -10.48 8.23 9.32
C PHE A 93 -10.03 6.90 9.89
N GLY A 94 -10.81 5.86 9.63
CA GLY A 94 -10.49 4.47 9.95
C GLY A 94 -10.63 3.63 8.69
N ILE A 95 -9.56 2.93 8.34
CA ILE A 95 -9.51 1.99 7.23
C ILE A 95 -9.35 0.60 7.82
N ARG A 96 -10.15 -0.34 7.33
CA ARG A 96 -10.07 -1.74 7.69
C ARG A 96 -10.17 -2.61 6.45
N ALA A 97 -9.16 -3.44 6.22
CA ALA A 97 -9.21 -4.48 5.21
C ALA A 97 -10.21 -5.56 5.64
N THR A 98 -11.00 -6.06 4.69
CA THR A 98 -12.00 -7.10 4.89
C THR A 98 -11.66 -8.33 4.06
N ASP A 99 -12.36 -9.44 4.27
CA ASP A 99 -12.29 -10.63 3.40
C ASP A 99 -10.89 -11.26 3.22
N GLY A 100 -9.98 -11.02 4.17
CA GLY A 100 -8.60 -11.54 4.12
C GLY A 100 -7.63 -10.65 3.36
N ASP A 101 -8.07 -9.49 2.86
CA ASP A 101 -7.21 -8.52 2.21
C ASP A 101 -6.24 -7.87 3.22
N THR A 102 -5.16 -7.31 2.69
CA THR A 102 -4.15 -6.59 3.47
C THR A 102 -3.73 -5.30 2.76
N LEU A 103 -3.22 -4.35 3.53
CA LEU A 103 -2.77 -3.06 3.07
C LEU A 103 -1.26 -2.99 3.20
N THR A 104 -0.59 -2.46 2.18
CA THR A 104 0.85 -2.14 2.22
C THR A 104 1.11 -0.64 2.25
N SER A 105 0.11 0.15 1.84
CA SER A 105 0.15 1.60 1.86
C SER A 105 -1.24 2.20 2.06
N VAL A 106 -1.28 3.32 2.76
CA VAL A 106 -2.41 4.25 2.72
C VAL A 106 -1.85 5.63 2.40
N SER A 107 -2.45 6.33 1.46
CA SER A 107 -2.12 7.73 1.20
C SER A 107 -3.36 8.60 1.20
N PHE A 108 -3.15 9.90 1.40
CA PHE A 108 -4.19 10.90 1.16
C PHE A 108 -3.66 12.04 0.29
N ALA A 109 -4.58 12.70 -0.39
CA ALA A 109 -4.38 13.99 -1.03
C ALA A 109 -5.60 14.88 -0.76
N THR A 110 -5.37 16.12 -0.35
CA THR A 110 -6.43 17.09 -0.08
C THR A 110 -6.74 17.93 -1.32
N ASN A 111 -7.93 18.53 -1.37
CA ASN A 111 -8.14 19.68 -2.25
C ASN A 111 -7.66 20.97 -1.56
N GLY A 112 -7.49 22.05 -2.33
CA GLY A 112 -7.11 23.35 -1.76
C GLY A 112 -5.64 23.40 -1.38
N THR A 113 -5.32 24.01 -0.23
CA THR A 113 -3.91 24.23 0.17
C THR A 113 -3.35 23.15 1.09
N GLY A 114 -4.18 22.28 1.68
CA GLY A 114 -3.74 21.25 2.61
C GLY A 114 -4.32 21.41 4.01
N VAL A 115 -4.05 20.43 4.86
CA VAL A 115 -4.35 20.46 6.29
C VAL A 115 -3.13 20.93 7.09
N GLY A 116 -3.31 21.38 8.32
CA GLY A 116 -2.17 21.83 9.15
C GLY A 116 -1.24 20.68 9.55
N ASP A 117 -1.82 19.53 9.94
CA ASP A 117 -1.04 18.37 10.34
C ASP A 117 -1.86 17.06 10.34
N VAL A 118 -1.15 15.94 10.47
CA VAL A 118 -1.70 14.59 10.69
C VAL A 118 -1.41 14.15 12.13
N ARG A 119 -2.46 13.71 12.82
CA ARG A 119 -2.41 13.31 14.23
C ARG A 119 -2.91 11.90 14.43
N GLN A 120 -2.56 11.36 15.58
CA GLN A 120 -3.14 10.15 16.16
C GLN A 120 -3.08 8.93 15.24
N VAL A 121 -1.97 8.77 14.54
CA VAL A 121 -1.75 7.66 13.63
C VAL A 121 -1.70 6.33 14.41
N ARG A 122 -2.51 5.35 14.00
CA ARG A 122 -2.47 3.98 14.50
C ARG A 122 -2.47 2.99 13.34
N ILE A 123 -1.69 1.93 13.49
CA ILE A 123 -1.62 0.82 12.53
C ILE A 123 -1.89 -0.47 13.31
N GLY A 124 -2.76 -1.32 12.77
CA GLY A 124 -3.19 -2.58 13.38
C GLY A 124 -3.08 -3.77 12.43
N GLY A 125 -3.02 -4.97 13.00
CA GLY A 125 -2.96 -6.21 12.23
C GLY A 125 -1.71 -6.37 11.37
N ILE A 126 -0.55 -5.91 11.86
CA ILE A 126 0.71 -6.06 11.15
C ILE A 126 1.10 -7.54 11.06
N SER A 127 1.32 -8.04 9.85
CA SER A 127 1.75 -9.42 9.60
C SER A 127 2.59 -9.53 8.33
N GLU A 128 3.36 -10.62 8.24
CA GLU A 128 4.07 -10.97 7.01
C GLU A 128 3.06 -11.27 5.88
N MET A 129 3.35 -10.73 4.70
CA MET A 129 2.65 -11.07 3.48
C MET A 129 3.06 -12.47 3.07
N THR A 130 2.13 -13.42 3.09
CA THR A 130 2.37 -14.73 2.50
C THR A 130 2.41 -14.56 0.98
N ALA A 131 3.58 -14.73 0.38
CA ALA A 131 3.68 -14.78 -1.07
C ALA A 131 2.78 -15.92 -1.57
N ALA A 132 1.90 -15.62 -2.53
CA ALA A 132 1.10 -16.65 -3.21
C ALA A 132 2.06 -17.57 -3.98
N VAL A 133 2.50 -18.64 -3.33
CA VAL A 133 3.17 -19.75 -4.02
C VAL A 133 2.10 -20.38 -4.90
N PRO A 134 2.32 -20.48 -6.24
CA PRO A 134 1.36 -21.13 -7.11
C PRO A 134 0.99 -22.49 -6.54
N GLU A 135 -0.31 -22.75 -6.40
CA GLU A 135 -0.78 -23.94 -5.69
C GLU A 135 -0.18 -25.21 -6.33
N PRO A 136 0.07 -26.29 -5.56
CA PRO A 136 0.61 -27.54 -6.10
C PRO A 136 -0.15 -28.06 -7.33
N ALA A 137 -1.45 -27.75 -7.45
CA ALA A 137 -2.27 -28.05 -8.61
C ALA A 137 -1.84 -27.28 -9.87
N THR A 138 -1.43 -26.02 -9.76
CA THR A 138 -0.89 -25.23 -10.88
C THR A 138 0.41 -25.83 -11.40
N TRP A 139 1.29 -26.27 -10.50
CA TRP A 139 2.51 -27.00 -10.87
C TRP A 139 2.20 -28.33 -11.54
N ALA A 140 1.25 -29.08 -10.99
CA ALA A 140 0.80 -30.34 -11.57
C ALA A 140 0.24 -30.14 -12.98
N LEU A 141 -0.61 -29.13 -13.21
CA LEU A 141 -1.16 -28.81 -14.54
C LEU A 141 -0.09 -28.37 -15.53
N LEU A 142 0.88 -27.57 -15.09
CA LEU A 142 2.00 -27.14 -15.93
C LEU A 142 2.88 -28.33 -16.33
N LEU A 143 3.24 -29.19 -15.36
CA LEU A 143 4.01 -30.42 -15.62
C LEU A 143 3.24 -31.40 -16.50
N LEU A 144 1.93 -31.54 -16.30
CA LEU A 144 1.07 -32.40 -17.10
C LEU A 144 0.94 -31.86 -18.53
N GLY A 145 0.77 -30.55 -18.70
CA GLY A 145 0.76 -29.88 -20.00
C GLY A 145 2.08 -30.06 -20.75
N PHE A 146 3.22 -29.81 -20.10
CA PHE A 146 4.53 -30.03 -20.71
C PHE A 146 4.82 -31.50 -20.98
N GLY A 147 4.42 -32.39 -20.07
CA GLY A 147 4.52 -33.83 -20.26
C GLY A 147 3.71 -34.33 -21.46
N PHE A 148 2.52 -33.77 -21.67
CA PHE A 148 1.67 -34.10 -22.80
C PHE A 148 2.29 -33.64 -24.13
N VAL A 149 2.71 -32.38 -24.21
CA VAL A 149 3.37 -31.81 -25.41
C VAL A 149 4.67 -32.57 -25.73
N GLY A 150 5.52 -32.78 -24.73
CA GLY A 150 6.76 -33.54 -24.88
C GLY A 150 6.50 -34.99 -25.31
N GLY A 151 5.45 -35.62 -24.78
CA GLY A 151 5.01 -36.95 -25.19
C GLY A 151 4.55 -37.02 -26.65
N MET A 152 3.85 -35.99 -27.14
CA MET A 152 3.43 -35.88 -28.54
C MET A 152 4.63 -35.68 -29.47
N MET A 153 5.57 -34.80 -29.11
CA MET A 153 6.80 -34.57 -29.88
C MET A 153 7.67 -35.83 -29.97
N ARG A 154 7.75 -36.64 -28.90
CA ARG A 154 8.51 -37.89 -28.92
C ARG A 154 7.88 -38.96 -29.81
N LYS A 155 6.56 -38.89 -30.06
CA LYS A 155 5.84 -39.84 -30.93
C LYS A 155 6.00 -39.57 -32.42
N THR A 156 6.43 -38.38 -32.84
CA THR A 156 6.63 -38.09 -34.26
C THR A 156 7.92 -38.76 -34.75
N LYS A 157 7.79 -39.74 -35.66
CA LYS A 157 8.94 -40.39 -36.30
C LYS A 157 9.62 -39.39 -37.27
N PRO A 158 10.96 -39.31 -37.32
CA PRO A 158 11.63 -38.47 -38.30
C PRO A 158 11.26 -38.93 -39.71
N ALA A 159 10.69 -38.03 -40.50
CA ALA A 159 10.40 -38.30 -41.90
C ALA A 159 11.72 -38.45 -42.66
N HIS A 160 11.99 -39.63 -43.20
CA HIS A 160 13.12 -39.84 -44.11
C HIS A 160 12.86 -39.04 -45.39
N VAL A 161 13.50 -37.88 -45.52
CA VAL A 161 13.50 -37.11 -46.77
C VAL A 161 14.34 -37.87 -47.79
N ARG A 162 13.68 -38.43 -48.82
CA ARG A 162 14.38 -39.03 -49.96
C ARG A 162 14.77 -37.93 -50.93
N VAL A 163 16.06 -37.62 -51.00
CA VAL A 163 16.62 -36.71 -52.01
C VAL A 163 17.03 -37.54 -53.24
N ARG A 164 16.58 -37.13 -54.43
CA ARG A 164 17.08 -37.63 -55.72
C ARG A 164 18.03 -36.61 -56.30
N TYR A 165 19.22 -37.06 -56.71
CA TYR A 165 20.16 -36.29 -57.52
C TYR A 165 20.01 -36.64 -58.99
N ALA A 166 20.36 -35.66 -59.84
CA ALA A 166 20.35 -35.73 -61.29
C ALA A 166 21.65 -36.33 -61.84
#